data_AF-A0A931GAK6-F1
#
_entry.id   AF-A0A931GAK6-F1
#
_cell.length_a   1.000
_cell.length_b   1.000
_cell.length_c   1.000
_cell.angle_alpha   90.00
_cell.angle_beta   90.00
_cell.angle_gamma   90.00
#
_symmetry.space_group_name_H-M   'P 1'
#
loop_
_entity.id
_entity.type
_entity.pdbx_description
1 polymer ?
#
loop_
_entity_poly.entity_id
_entity_poly.type
_entity_poly.pdbx_seq_one_letter_code
_entity_poly.pdbx_strand_id
1 'polypeptide(L)' 'NCADHSTTKRAAKIMKGLGNQTPLRITQIPYIIKEHHEITPDILKREFIGSLSNCIACHTTAEDGIYDDDNVKIPK' A
#
# COMPACT_ATOMS: atom_id res chain seq x y z
N ASN A 1 16.22 -9.21 -3.52
CA ASN A 1 15.37 -8.40 -2.62
C ASN A 1 13.91 -8.53 -3.03
N CYS A 2 13.23 -9.59 -2.56
CA CYS A 2 11.83 -9.90 -2.87
C CYS A 2 11.08 -10.24 -1.57
N ALA A 3 9.75 -10.17 -1.58
CA ALA A 3 8.93 -10.40 -0.38
C ALA A 3 9.00 -11.85 0.14
N ASP A 4 9.15 -12.84 -0.75
CA ASP A 4 9.36 -14.25 -0.44
C ASP A 4 10.76 -14.57 0.11
N HIS A 5 11.72 -13.66 -0.07
CA HIS A 5 13.08 -13.76 0.43
C HIS A 5 13.39 -12.78 1.58
N SER A 6 12.37 -12.21 2.22
CA SER A 6 12.51 -11.22 3.30
C SER A 6 11.81 -11.67 4.58
N THR A 7 12.44 -11.40 5.73
CA THR A 7 11.89 -11.70 7.06
C THR A 7 11.15 -10.52 7.69
N THR A 8 10.99 -9.41 6.97
CA THR A 8 10.30 -8.22 7.50
C THR A 8 8.81 -8.49 7.73
N LYS A 9 8.23 -7.81 8.74
CA LYS A 9 6.80 -7.93 9.08
C LYS A 9 5.89 -7.69 7.87
N ARG A 10 6.21 -6.68 7.04
CA ARG A 10 5.41 -6.36 5.85
C ARG A 10 5.52 -7.43 4.78
N ALA A 11 6.73 -7.95 4.51
CA ALA A 11 6.91 -9.07 3.59
C ALA A 11 6.11 -10.30 4.01
N ALA A 12 6.16 -10.67 5.29
CA ALA A 12 5.37 -11.78 5.84
C ALA A 12 3.85 -11.57 5.65
N LYS A 13 3.35 -10.34 5.88
CA LYS A 13 1.93 -10.02 5.67
C LYS A 13 1.53 -10.08 4.18
N ILE A 14 2.39 -9.61 3.27
CA ILE A 14 2.18 -9.74 1.82
C ILE A 14 2.09 -11.22 1.43
N MET A 15 3.08 -12.02 1.80
CA MET A 15 3.13 -13.45 1.45
C MET A 15 1.95 -14.22 2.03
N LYS A 16 1.53 -13.91 3.26
CA LYS A 16 0.37 -14.54 3.90
C LYS A 16 -0.94 -14.30 3.14
N GLY A 17 -1.09 -13.15 2.49
CA GLY A 17 -2.32 -12.75 1.80
C GLY A 17 -2.42 -13.22 0.34
N LEU A 18 -1.32 -13.64 -0.29
CA LEU A 18 -1.28 -13.91 -1.74
C LEU A 18 -1.95 -15.22 -2.17
N GLY A 19 -1.86 -16.29 -1.36
CA GLY A 19 -2.34 -17.61 -1.77
C GLY A 19 -1.67 -18.06 -3.08
N ASN A 20 -2.47 -18.40 -4.10
CA ASN A 20 -1.99 -18.80 -5.44
C ASN A 20 -2.01 -17.65 -6.46
N GLN A 21 -2.17 -16.40 -6.00
CA GLN A 21 -2.22 -15.24 -6.90
C GLN A 21 -0.82 -14.75 -7.28
N THR A 22 -0.68 -14.31 -8.52
CA THR A 22 0.52 -13.63 -9.02
C THR A 22 0.15 -12.23 -9.53
N PRO A 23 -0.16 -11.29 -8.61
CA PRO A 23 -0.57 -9.94 -9.01
C PRO A 23 0.56 -9.20 -9.72
N LEU A 24 0.23 -8.48 -10.78
CA LEU A 24 1.19 -7.67 -11.55
C LEU A 24 1.38 -6.26 -10.97
N ARG A 25 0.52 -5.85 -10.03
CA ARG A 25 0.57 -4.53 -9.38
C ARG A 25 0.55 -4.68 -7.87
N ILE A 26 1.35 -3.86 -7.18
CA ILE A 26 1.38 -3.81 -5.71
C ILE A 26 -0.01 -3.52 -5.14
N THR A 27 -0.76 -2.60 -5.77
CA THR A 27 -2.12 -2.21 -5.38
C THR A 27 -3.15 -3.32 -5.53
N GLN A 28 -2.82 -4.43 -6.19
CA GLN A 28 -3.68 -5.61 -6.32
C GLN A 28 -3.37 -6.69 -5.28
N ILE A 29 -2.31 -6.54 -4.48
CA ILE A 29 -1.97 -7.49 -3.43
C ILE A 29 -3.09 -7.46 -2.37
N PRO A 30 -3.67 -8.62 -1.97
CA PRO A 30 -4.79 -8.66 -1.03
C PRO A 30 -4.51 -7.95 0.31
N TYR A 31 -3.27 -8.05 0.80
CA TYR A 31 -2.84 -7.31 1.99
C TYR A 31 -2.96 -5.79 1.79
N ILE A 32 -2.50 -5.26 0.66
CA ILE A 32 -2.54 -3.81 0.38
C ILE A 32 -3.98 -3.33 0.23
N ILE A 33 -4.84 -4.09 -0.46
CA ILE A 33 -6.28 -3.79 -0.58
C ILE A 33 -6.93 -3.73 0.80
N LYS A 34 -6.60 -4.70 1.67
CA LYS A 34 -7.13 -4.74 3.03
C LYS A 34 -6.72 -3.52 3.84
N GLU A 35 -5.45 -3.10 3.83
CA GLU A 35 -5.04 -1.93 4.61
C GLU A 35 -5.71 -0.63 4.11
N HIS A 36 -6.10 -0.56 2.83
CA HIS A 36 -6.73 0.64 2.24
C HIS A 36 -8.26 0.54 2.12
N HIS A 37 -8.91 -0.42 2.78
CA HIS A 37 -10.35 -0.66 2.61
C HIS A 37 -11.25 0.52 3.03
N GLU A 38 -10.77 1.43 3.87
CA GLU A 38 -11.48 2.64 4.29
C GLU A 38 -11.33 3.80 3.29
N ILE A 39 -10.46 3.67 2.29
CA ILE A 39 -10.23 4.72 1.28
C ILE A 39 -11.29 4.62 0.18
N THR A 40 -12.18 5.61 0.14
CA THR A 40 -13.23 5.68 -0.86
C THR A 40 -12.68 6.12 -2.23
N PRO A 41 -13.37 5.76 -3.35
CA PRO A 41 -12.98 6.21 -4.68
C PRO A 41 -12.88 7.72 -4.82
N ASP A 42 -13.67 8.50 -4.07
CA ASP A 42 -13.66 9.97 -4.15
C ASP A 42 -12.42 10.58 -3.50
N ILE A 43 -11.81 9.92 -2.51
CA ILE A 43 -10.49 10.31 -2.01
C ILE A 43 -9.45 10.13 -3.11
N LEU A 44 -9.48 9.00 -3.82
CA LEU A 44 -8.50 8.70 -4.87
C LEU A 44 -8.63 9.64 -6.08
N LYS A 45 -9.83 10.15 -6.37
CA LYS A 45 -10.04 11.12 -7.47
C LYS A 45 -9.47 12.52 -7.20
N ARG A 46 -9.02 12.82 -5.97
CA ARG A 46 -8.40 14.12 -5.67
C ARG A 46 -7.15 14.30 -6.52
N GLU A 47 -6.96 15.51 -7.04
CA GLU A 47 -5.91 15.83 -8.02
C GLU A 47 -4.50 15.42 -7.54
N PHE A 48 -4.20 15.69 -6.27
CA PHE A 48 -2.91 15.36 -5.66
C PHE A 48 -2.69 13.86 -5.40
N ILE A 49 -3.76 13.05 -5.39
CA ILE A 49 -3.69 11.60 -5.12
C ILE A 49 -3.77 10.84 -6.44
N GLY A 50 -4.86 10.99 -7.18
CA GLY A 50 -5.15 10.36 -8.47
C GLY A 50 -5.43 8.84 -8.41
N SER A 51 -4.60 8.07 -7.70
CA SER A 51 -4.77 6.62 -7.56
C SER A 51 -3.98 6.05 -6.38
N LEU A 52 -4.30 4.80 -5.99
CA LEU A 52 -3.49 4.03 -5.02
C LEU A 52 -2.05 3.74 -5.47
N SER A 53 -1.71 4.03 -6.74
CA SER A 53 -0.33 3.87 -7.21
C SER A 53 0.58 5.02 -6.76
N ASN A 54 0.01 6.15 -6.31
CA ASN A 54 0.75 7.31 -5.83
C ASN A 54 0.93 7.24 -4.31
N CYS A 55 1.76 6.30 -3.85
CA CYS A 55 1.94 6.00 -2.42
C CYS A 55 2.34 7.24 -1.60
N ILE A 56 3.22 8.07 -2.14
CA ILE A 56 3.80 9.24 -1.47
C ILE A 56 2.78 10.37 -1.26
N ALA A 57 1.69 10.39 -2.02
CA ALA A 57 0.64 11.40 -1.84
C ALA A 57 0.00 11.32 -0.45
N CYS A 58 -0.11 10.10 0.11
CA CYS A 58 -0.66 9.89 1.44
C CYS A 58 0.41 9.48 2.48
N HIS A 59 1.38 8.65 2.09
CA HIS A 59 2.47 8.18 2.95
C HIS A 59 3.70 9.06 2.75
N THR A 60 3.73 10.22 3.43
CA THR A 60 4.81 11.22 3.25
C THR A 60 6.22 10.73 3.58
N THR A 61 6.36 9.62 4.32
CA THR A 61 7.63 8.99 4.70
C THR A 61 7.89 7.68 3.95
N ALA A 62 7.17 7.40 2.86
CA ALA A 62 7.31 6.15 2.10
C ALA A 62 8.68 5.98 1.43
N GLU A 63 9.38 7.08 1.11
CA GLU A 63 10.75 7.03 0.54
C GLU A 63 11.76 6.43 1.54
N ASP A 64 11.51 6.61 2.85
CA ASP A 64 12.28 6.00 3.93
C ASP A 64 11.83 4.56 4.25
N GLY A 65 10.85 4.04 3.50
CA GLY A 65 10.25 2.72 3.73
C GLY A 65 9.26 2.68 4.91
N ILE A 66 8.90 3.84 5.48
CA ILE A 66 7.97 3.96 6.60
C ILE A 66 6.55 4.15 6.04
N TYR A 67 5.65 3.21 6.35
CA TYR A 67 4.23 3.33 6.02
C TYR A 67 3.39 2.92 7.23
N ASP A 68 3.76 3.46 8.38
CA ASP A 68 2.91 3.38 9.58
C ASP A 68 1.74 4.35 9.41
N ASP A 69 0.56 3.96 9.87
CA ASP A 69 -0.67 4.72 9.70
C ASP A 69 -0.61 6.05 10.48
N ASP A 70 0.17 6.08 11.57
CA ASP A 70 0.42 7.29 12.37
C ASP A 70 1.09 8.42 11.56
N ASN A 71 1.75 8.07 10.43
CA ASN A 71 2.43 9.03 9.56
C ASN A 71 1.64 9.35 8.27
N VAL A 72 0.44 8.82 8.12
CA VAL A 72 -0.40 9.03 6.92
C VAL A 72 -1.07 10.39 6.97
N LYS A 73 -1.04 11.10 5.84
CA LYS A 73 -1.76 12.36 5.65
C LYS A 73 -2.56 12.29 4.37
N ILE A 74 -3.88 12.40 4.45
CA ILE A 74 -4.73 12.44 3.25
C ILE A 74 -4.88 13.90 2.81
N PRO A 75 -4.22 14.35 1.73
CA PRO A 75 -4.35 15.73 1.24
C PRO A 75 -5.79 16.00 0.80
N LYS A 76 -6.25 17.24 1.02
CA LYS A 76 -7.60 17.69 0.65
C LYS A 76 -7.66 18.11 -0.81
#